data_AF-A0A7X9GZH2-F1
#
_entry.id   AF-A0A7X9GZH2-F1
#
_cell.length_a   1.000
_cell.length_b   1.000
_cell.length_c   1.000
_cell.angle_alpha   90.00
_cell.angle_beta   90.00
_cell.angle_gamma   90.00
#
_symmetry.space_group_name_H-M   'P 1'
#
loop_
_entity.id
_entity.type
_entity.pdbx_description
1 polymer ?
#
loop_
_entity_poly.entity_id
_entity_poly.type
_entity_poly.pdbx_seq_one_letter_code
_entity_poly.pdbx_strand_id
1 'polypeptide(L)'
;MGKRIRKILFGDLFNIEEYEEYFSEMSREGLHLQKIGRYFAYFEEGEPSYLNYRIDIVKKDEKEIKIRQYKRKGWSFVSEKDSFLIFSSPENSGFHKIL
;
A
#
# COMPACT_ATOMS: atom_id res chain seq x y z
N MET A 1 6.17 -6.77 -17.67
CA MET A 1 6.74 -6.58 -16.32
C MET A 1 7.71 -5.44 -16.43
N GLY A 2 7.44 -4.36 -15.71
CA GLY A 2 8.31 -3.21 -15.62
C GLY A 2 9.57 -3.48 -14.80
N LYS A 3 10.46 -2.50 -14.77
CA LYS A 3 11.70 -2.58 -14.00
C LYS A 3 11.38 -2.57 -12.51
N ARG A 4 12.07 -3.41 -11.74
CA ARG A 4 11.96 -3.40 -10.28
C ARG A 4 12.86 -2.31 -9.69
N ILE A 5 12.27 -1.41 -8.92
CA ILE A 5 12.95 -0.35 -8.19
C ILE A 5 12.86 -0.65 -6.69
N ARG A 6 13.96 -0.44 -5.97
CA ARG A 6 14.02 -0.64 -4.52
C ARG A 6 14.35 0.68 -3.85
N LYS A 7 13.51 1.12 -2.90
CA LYS A 7 13.77 2.31 -2.06
C LYS A 7 13.90 1.91 -0.59
N ILE A 8 14.74 2.60 0.16
CA ILE A 8 14.92 2.36 1.60
C ILE A 8 13.62 2.73 2.33
N LEU A 9 13.21 1.89 3.28
CA LEU A 9 12.16 2.24 4.24
C LEU A 9 12.81 3.04 5.37
N PHE A 10 12.64 4.37 5.34
CA PHE A 10 13.17 5.26 6.36
C PHE A 10 12.21 5.36 7.54
N GLY A 11 12.67 5.04 8.74
CA GLY A 11 11.84 5.13 9.95
C GLY A 11 10.94 3.91 10.16
N ASP A 12 9.88 4.12 10.94
CA ASP A 12 8.99 3.05 11.40
C ASP A 12 7.67 3.07 10.62
N LEU A 13 7.13 1.90 10.24
CA LEU A 13 5.83 1.79 9.55
C LEU A 13 4.66 2.25 10.42
N PHE A 14 4.88 2.48 11.73
CA PHE A 14 3.92 3.18 12.59
C PHE A 14 3.68 4.64 12.18
N ASN A 15 4.56 5.26 11.38
CA ASN A 15 4.28 6.53 10.71
C ASN A 15 3.34 6.30 9.51
N ILE A 16 2.14 5.79 9.79
CA ILE A 16 1.20 5.25 8.79
C ILE A 16 0.88 6.29 7.73
N GLU A 17 0.47 7.50 8.14
CA GLU A 17 0.03 8.55 7.21
C GLU A 17 1.17 8.98 6.26
N GLU A 18 2.39 9.13 6.78
CA GLU A 18 3.58 9.46 5.97
C GLU A 18 3.84 8.40 4.91
N TYR A 19 3.73 7.12 5.26
CA TYR A 19 3.94 6.02 4.31
C TYR A 19 2.80 5.87 3.31
N GLU A 20 1.54 6.07 3.73
CA GLU A 20 0.39 6.09 2.82
C GLU A 20 0.53 7.20 1.78
N GLU A 21 0.89 8.41 2.21
CA GLU A 21 1.14 9.56 1.33
C GLU A 21 2.32 9.28 0.41
N TYR A 22 3.46 8.86 0.96
CA TYR A 22 4.66 8.53 0.19
C TYR A 22 4.40 7.49 -0.91
N PHE A 23 3.71 6.38 -0.61
CA PHE A 23 3.41 5.38 -1.63
C PHE A 23 2.44 5.90 -2.70
N SER A 24 1.52 6.79 -2.31
CA SER A 24 0.59 7.43 -3.24
C SER A 24 1.34 8.39 -4.18
N GLU A 25 2.27 9.19 -3.67
CA GLU A 25 3.17 10.04 -4.46
C GLU A 25 4.03 9.21 -5.42
N MET A 26 4.64 8.12 -4.95
CA MET A 26 5.42 7.22 -5.80
C MET A 26 4.57 6.66 -6.96
N SER A 27 3.30 6.33 -6.71
CA SER A 27 2.42 5.86 -7.77
C SER A 27 2.15 6.94 -8.83
N ARG A 28 2.02 8.21 -8.42
CA ARG A 28 1.88 9.35 -9.35
C ARG A 28 3.12 9.56 -10.21
N GLU A 29 4.28 9.09 -9.76
CA GLU A 29 5.53 9.07 -10.54
C GLU A 29 5.71 7.78 -11.38
N GLY A 30 4.73 6.86 -11.39
CA GLY A 30 4.82 5.59 -12.12
C GLY A 30 5.53 4.47 -11.35
N LEU A 31 5.70 4.61 -10.03
CA LEU A 31 6.27 3.56 -9.18
C LEU A 31 5.16 2.91 -8.34
N HIS A 32 4.73 1.71 -8.73
CA HIS A 32 3.66 1.00 -8.03
C HIS A 32 4.23 0.00 -7.04
N LEU A 33 3.85 0.15 -5.76
CA LEU A 33 4.35 -0.71 -4.70
C LEU A 33 3.90 -2.16 -4.93
N GLN A 34 4.85 -3.08 -4.82
CA GLN A 34 4.61 -4.52 -4.96
C GLN A 34 4.85 -5.27 -3.66
N LYS A 35 5.83 -4.82 -2.86
CA LYS A 35 6.23 -5.51 -1.64
C LYS A 35 6.91 -4.58 -0.65
N ILE A 36 6.67 -4.82 0.63
CA ILE A 36 7.43 -4.27 1.74
C ILE A 36 8.33 -5.36 2.33
N GLY A 37 9.63 -5.12 2.36
CA GLY A 37 10.61 -5.97 3.02
C GLY A 37 11.05 -5.41 4.37
N ARG A 38 12.07 -6.02 4.98
CA ARG A 38 12.61 -5.57 6.27
C ARG A 38 13.19 -4.17 6.24
N TYR A 39 13.89 -3.81 5.16
CA TYR A 39 14.64 -2.55 5.02
C TYR A 39 14.25 -1.74 3.78
N PHE A 40 13.43 -2.32 2.90
CA PHE A 40 13.17 -1.74 1.58
C PHE A 40 11.73 -1.93 1.15
N ALA A 41 11.20 -0.92 0.46
CA ALA A 41 10.02 -1.00 -0.37
C ALA A 41 10.44 -1.36 -1.80
N TYR A 42 9.68 -2.26 -2.43
CA TYR A 42 9.93 -2.74 -3.78
C TYR A 42 8.77 -2.28 -4.66
N PHE A 43 9.10 -1.57 -5.72
CA PHE A 43 8.18 -1.00 -6.68
C PHE A 43 8.41 -1.65 -8.04
N GLU A 44 7.36 -1.71 -8.85
CA GLU A 44 7.44 -1.94 -10.29
C GLU A 44 7.19 -0.62 -11.01
N GLU A 45 8.09 -0.27 -11.92
CA GLU A 45 7.97 0.90 -12.79
C GLU A 45 6.87 0.65 -13.83
N GLY A 46 6.01 1.63 -14.01
CA GLY A 46 4.89 1.64 -14.93
C GLY A 46 4.48 3.07 -15.27
N GLU A 47 3.32 3.23 -15.88
CA GLU A 47 2.79 4.56 -16.16
C GLU A 47 2.33 5.26 -14.87
N PRO A 48 2.49 6.59 -14.76
CA PRO A 48 1.87 7.39 -13.70
C PRO A 48 0.42 6.99 -13.42
N SER A 49 0.12 6.65 -12.17
CA SER A 49 -1.24 6.31 -11.75
C SER A 49 -1.58 6.86 -10.37
N TYR A 50 -2.81 7.32 -10.22
CA TYR A 50 -3.31 7.93 -8.99
C TYR A 50 -3.88 6.84 -8.08
N LEU A 51 -3.01 6.03 -7.49
CA LEU A 51 -3.39 5.05 -6.47
C LEU A 51 -3.28 5.69 -5.07
N ASN A 52 -4.33 5.53 -4.27
CA ASN A 52 -4.27 5.73 -2.83
C ASN A 52 -3.80 4.45 -2.18
N TYR A 53 -2.91 4.56 -1.19
CA TYR A 53 -2.51 3.46 -0.32
C TYR A 53 -3.14 3.58 1.06
N ARG A 54 -3.41 2.43 1.68
CA ARG A 54 -3.86 2.35 3.08
C ARG A 54 -3.11 1.26 3.82
N ILE A 55 -2.65 1.56 5.02
CA ILE A 55 -1.96 0.64 5.92
C ILE A 55 -2.86 0.37 7.10
N ASP A 56 -3.10 -0.91 7.39
CA ASP A 56 -3.92 -1.33 8.52
C ASP A 56 -3.11 -2.24 9.44
N ILE A 57 -3.25 -2.05 10.75
CA ILE A 57 -2.59 -2.87 11.76
C ILE A 57 -3.61 -3.87 12.29
N VAL A 58 -3.34 -5.15 12.13
CA VAL A 58 -4.25 -6.23 12.53
C VAL A 58 -3.52 -7.32 13.31
N LYS A 59 -4.27 -8.06 14.12
CA LYS A 59 -3.74 -9.29 14.71
C LYS A 59 -3.54 -10.35 13.63
N LYS A 60 -2.62 -11.29 13.88
CA LYS A 60 -2.23 -12.32 12.90
C LYS A 60 -3.41 -13.16 12.41
N ASP A 61 -4.32 -13.49 13.30
CA ASP A 61 -5.54 -14.28 13.05
C ASP A 61 -6.66 -13.49 12.33
N GLU A 62 -6.59 -12.16 12.32
CA GLU A 62 -7.59 -11.29 11.68
C GLU A 62 -7.25 -10.91 10.23
N LYS A 63 -6.03 -11.21 9.78
CA LYS A 63 -5.49 -10.76 8.48
C LYS A 63 -6.38 -11.11 7.30
N GLU A 64 -6.77 -12.38 7.18
CA GLU A 64 -7.59 -12.82 6.04
C GLU A 64 -8.97 -12.15 6.03
N ILE A 65 -9.58 -11.98 7.20
CA ILE A 65 -10.88 -11.33 7.34
C ILE A 65 -10.77 -9.88 6.86
N LYS A 66 -9.73 -9.17 7.32
CA LYS A 66 -9.47 -7.79 6.93
C LYS A 66 -9.23 -7.65 5.43
N ILE A 67 -8.40 -8.52 4.84
CA ILE A 67 -8.15 -8.54 3.39
C ILE A 67 -9.46 -8.72 2.61
N ARG A 68 -10.31 -9.68 3.03
CA ARG A 68 -11.62 -9.89 2.40
C ARG A 68 -12.53 -8.66 2.53
N GLN A 69 -12.53 -7.96 3.67
CA GLN A 69 -13.31 -6.74 3.86
C GLN A 69 -12.86 -5.61 2.93
N TYR A 70 -11.55 -5.38 2.81
CA TYR A 70 -11.01 -4.38 1.88
C TYR A 70 -11.33 -4.72 0.42
N LYS A 71 -11.18 -5.99 0.03
CA LYS A 71 -11.54 -6.44 -1.32
C LYS A 71 -13.00 -6.18 -1.67
N ARG A 72 -13.93 -6.40 -0.72
CA ARG A 72 -15.36 -6.08 -0.89
C ARG A 72 -15.62 -4.58 -1.03
N LYS A 73 -14.73 -3.73 -0.49
CA LYS A 73 -14.75 -2.27 -0.62
C LYS A 73 -13.98 -1.77 -1.84
N GLY A 74 -13.58 -2.64 -2.77
CA GLY A 74 -12.87 -2.26 -3.99
C GLY A 74 -11.37 -2.01 -3.82
N TRP A 75 -10.79 -2.33 -2.67
CA TRP A 75 -9.35 -2.22 -2.45
C TRP A 75 -8.62 -3.51 -2.82
N SER A 76 -7.43 -3.36 -3.40
CA SER A 76 -6.53 -4.47 -3.70
C SER A 76 -5.54 -4.66 -2.56
N PHE A 77 -5.29 -5.91 -2.16
CA PHE A 77 -4.20 -6.23 -1.25
C PHE A 77 -2.87 -6.15 -2.00
N VAL A 78 -1.90 -5.43 -1.44
CA VAL A 78 -0.58 -5.22 -2.05
C VAL A 78 0.47 -6.10 -1.37
N SER A 79 0.64 -5.94 -0.06
CA SER A 79 1.69 -6.62 0.70
C SER A 79 1.36 -6.64 2.18
N GLU A 80 2.09 -7.46 2.94
CA GLU A 80 2.09 -7.43 4.40
C GLU A 80 3.52 -7.35 4.96
N LYS A 81 3.65 -6.85 6.19
CA LYS A 81 4.85 -6.93 7.03
C LYS A 81 4.41 -7.04 8.48
N ASP A 82 4.72 -8.14 9.15
CA ASP A 82 4.30 -8.40 10.53
C ASP A 82 2.78 -8.21 10.72
N SER A 83 2.34 -7.23 11.51
CA SER A 83 0.93 -6.88 11.73
C SER A 83 0.36 -5.89 10.71
N PHE A 84 1.20 -5.34 9.83
CA PHE A 84 0.80 -4.34 8.84
C PHE A 84 0.31 -5.01 7.56
N LEU A 85 -0.87 -4.61 7.09
CA LEU A 85 -1.41 -4.93 5.77
C LEU A 85 -1.47 -3.65 4.94
N ILE A 86 -0.95 -3.71 3.72
CA ILE A 86 -0.97 -2.59 2.78
C ILE A 86 -1.96 -2.88 1.67
N PHE A 87 -2.83 -1.93 1.40
CA PHE A 87 -3.86 -1.96 0.37
C PHE A 87 -3.69 -0.79 -0.58
N SER A 88 -4.21 -0.92 -1.80
CA SER A 88 -4.32 0.18 -2.75
C SER A 88 -5.70 0.24 -3.41
N SER A 89 -6.08 1.44 -3.83
CA SER A 89 -7.27 1.67 -4.66
C SER A 89 -7.04 2.86 -5.58
N PRO A 90 -7.62 2.92 -6.79
CA PRO A 90 -7.65 4.13 -7.59
C PRO A 90 -8.25 5.32 -6.80
N GLU A 91 -7.63 6.49 -6.88
CA GLU A 91 -8.02 7.69 -6.11
C GLU A 91 -9.47 8.11 -6.38
N ASN A 92 -9.94 7.91 -7.61
CA ASN A 92 -11.30 8.23 -8.04
C ASN A 92 -12.30 7.07 -7.86
N SER A 93 -12.00 6.07 -7.02
CA SER A 93 -12.91 4.94 -6.79
C SER A 93 -14.16 5.28 -5.96
N GLY A 94 -14.40 6.56 -5.62
CA GLY A 94 -15.63 7.03 -4.99
C GLY A 94 -15.75 6.74 -3.49
N PHE A 95 -14.73 6.13 -2.87
CA PHE A 95 -14.71 5.87 -1.43
C PHE A 95 -14.15 7.08 -0.68
N HIS A 96 -15.05 7.99 -0.28
CA HIS A 96 -14.74 9.01 0.71
C HIS A 96 -14.27 8.35 2.02
N LYS A 97 -13.23 8.92 2.65
CA LYS A 97 -12.79 8.59 4.02
C LYS A 97 -14.03 8.62 4.93
N ILE A 98 -14.56 7.46 5.30
CA ILE A 98 -15.44 7.37 6.46
C ILE A 98 -14.50 7.44 7.66
N LEU A 99 -14.67 8.54 8.41
CA LEU A 99 -13.99 8.93 9.64
C LEU A 99 -14.01 7.80 10.68
#